data_AF-A0A4Q2UCG1-F1
#
_entry.id   AF-A0A4Q2UCG1-F1
#
_cell.length_a   1.000
_cell.length_b   1.000
_cell.length_c   1.000
_cell.angle_alpha   90.00
_cell.angle_beta   90.00
_cell.angle_gamma   90.00
#
_symmetry.space_group_name_H-M   'P 1'
#
loop_
_entity.id
_entity.type
_entity.pdbx_description
1 polymer ?
#
loop_
_entity_poly.entity_id
_entity_poly.type
_entity_poly.pdbx_seq_one_letter_code
_entity_poly.pdbx_strand_id
1 'polypeptide(L)'
;MNTADNVLLTPTGHQVHLHARDGIRSVRIDRLVSENELTFAHYPALSLATYDESGFMLWSDELHTYAPPDSPQEATINRMFAVWESLTIGIDAHGEAFDFLIRVYYTINPD
;
A
#
# COMPACT_ATOMS: atom_id res chain seq x y z
N MET A 1 -23.01 2.56 21.34
CA MET A 1 -22.56 1.45 20.47
C MET A 1 -21.14 1.79 20.09
N ASN A 2 -20.13 1.04 20.55
CA ASN A 2 -18.77 1.19 20.02
C ASN A 2 -18.77 0.54 18.64
N THR A 3 -18.89 1.34 17.59
CA THR A 3 -18.43 0.93 16.27
C THR A 3 -16.94 0.68 16.41
N ALA A 4 -16.50 -0.56 16.21
CA ALA A 4 -15.09 -0.89 16.29
C ALA A 4 -14.35 -0.19 15.14
N ASP A 5 -13.31 0.58 15.48
CA ASP A 5 -12.45 1.31 14.54
C ASP A 5 -11.63 0.34 13.69
N ASN A 6 -12.27 -0.23 12.67
CA ASN A 6 -11.70 -1.28 11.85
C ASN A 6 -11.45 -0.76 10.44
N VAL A 7 -10.23 -0.98 9.95
CA VAL A 7 -9.94 -0.92 8.50
C VAL A 7 -10.32 -2.26 7.88
N LEU A 8 -11.10 -2.22 6.80
CA LEU A 8 -11.31 -3.40 5.96
C LEU A 8 -10.36 -3.35 4.78
N LEU A 9 -9.55 -4.40 4.62
CA LEU A 9 -8.66 -4.60 3.48
C LEU A 9 -9.25 -5.70 2.59
N THR A 10 -9.50 -5.36 1.34
CA THR A 10 -10.01 -6.30 0.33
C THR A 10 -8.95 -6.48 -0.76
N PRO A 11 -8.22 -7.61 -0.78
CA PRO A 11 -7.26 -7.89 -1.84
C PRO A 11 -7.98 -8.31 -3.13
N THR A 12 -7.55 -7.77 -4.26
CA THR A 12 -8.10 -8.07 -5.60
C THR A 12 -6.95 -8.21 -6.60
N GLY A 13 -6.39 -9.42 -6.72
CA GLY A 13 -5.24 -9.68 -7.57
C GLY A 13 -4.03 -8.83 -7.13
N HIS A 14 -3.64 -7.87 -7.96
CA HIS A 14 -2.50 -6.97 -7.71
C HIS A 14 -2.88 -5.66 -6.99
N GLN A 15 -4.09 -5.61 -6.42
CA GLN A 15 -4.62 -4.43 -5.75
C GLN A 15 -5.06 -4.77 -4.33
N VAL A 16 -5.02 -3.78 -3.46
CA VAL A 16 -5.61 -3.82 -2.13
C VAL A 16 -6.53 -2.61 -1.99
N HIS A 17 -7.82 -2.85 -1.79
CA HIS A 17 -8.77 -1.80 -1.45
C HIS A 17 -8.82 -1.64 0.05
N LEU A 18 -8.60 -0.42 0.51
CA LEU A 18 -8.73 -0.01 1.89
C LEU A 18 -10.03 0.77 2.03
N HIS A 19 -10.96 0.24 2.83
CA HIS A 19 -12.19 0.94 3.17
C HIS A 19 -12.00 1.62 4.53
N ALA A 20 -12.04 2.95 4.53
CA ALA A 20 -12.07 3.73 5.76
C ALA A 20 -13.47 3.65 6.34
N ARG A 21 -13.58 3.19 7.60
CA ARG A 21 -14.80 3.30 8.40
C ARG A 21 -14.60 4.35 9.48
N ASP A 22 -15.72 4.86 9.97
CA ASP A 22 -15.90 5.88 11.02
C ASP A 22 -14.60 6.30 11.74
N GLY A 23 -14.21 7.56 11.54
CA GLY A 23 -13.10 8.20 12.26
C GLY A 23 -11.75 8.14 11.56
N ILE A 24 -11.54 7.29 10.55
CA ILE A 24 -10.25 7.26 9.85
C ILE A 24 -10.10 8.45 8.90
N ARG A 25 -9.10 9.31 9.14
CA ARG A 25 -8.85 10.50 8.31
C ARG A 25 -7.68 10.35 7.35
N SER A 26 -6.72 9.50 7.69
CA SER A 26 -5.52 9.33 6.88
C SER A 26 -4.96 7.92 7.00
N VAL A 27 -4.31 7.50 5.92
CA VAL A 27 -3.56 6.25 5.82
C VAL A 27 -2.13 6.57 5.44
N ARG A 28 -1.17 5.95 6.12
CA ARG A 28 0.24 5.96 5.75
C ARG A 28 0.65 4.60 5.21
N ILE A 29 1.18 4.57 4.00
CA ILE A 29 1.87 3.42 3.43
C ILE A 29 3.35 3.55 3.81
N ASP A 30 3.84 2.63 4.65
CA ASP A 30 5.21 2.67 5.18
C ASP A 30 6.17 1.95 4.24
N ARG A 31 5.87 0.67 3.96
CA ARG A 31 6.73 -0.20 3.16
C ARG A 31 5.94 -1.29 2.43
N LEU A 32 6.55 -1.79 1.37
CA LEU A 32 6.21 -3.02 0.69
C LEU A 32 7.31 -4.05 0.92
N VAL A 33 6.96 -5.30 1.21
CA VAL A 33 7.89 -6.40 1.48
C VAL A 33 7.57 -7.57 0.54
N SER A 34 8.57 -8.16 -0.11
CA SER A 34 8.37 -9.38 -0.89
C SER A 34 8.29 -10.60 0.03
N GLU A 35 7.33 -11.50 -0.22
CA GLU A 35 7.19 -12.74 0.57
C GLU A 35 7.96 -13.93 -0.02
N ASN A 36 8.34 -13.89 -1.29
CA ASN A 36 8.87 -15.06 -2.02
C ASN A 36 10.40 -15.20 -1.97
N GLU A 37 11.06 -14.57 -1.00
CA GLU A 37 12.53 -14.41 -0.92
C GLU A 37 13.18 -13.68 -2.12
N LEU A 38 12.40 -13.35 -3.15
CA LEU A 38 12.81 -12.66 -4.36
C LEU A 38 13.09 -11.19 -4.03
N THR A 39 14.27 -10.72 -4.41
CA THR A 39 14.64 -9.32 -4.21
C THR A 39 13.82 -8.43 -5.15
N PHE A 40 13.46 -7.22 -4.73
CA PHE A 40 12.85 -6.22 -5.62
C PHE A 40 13.76 -5.87 -6.82
N ALA A 41 15.06 -6.20 -6.76
CA ALA A 41 16.00 -6.07 -7.88
C ALA A 41 15.83 -7.15 -8.98
N HIS A 42 15.05 -8.21 -8.72
CA HIS A 42 14.82 -9.31 -9.67
C HIS A 42 13.74 -8.98 -10.70
N TYR A 43 12.77 -8.14 -10.32
CA TYR A 43 11.65 -7.75 -11.17
C TYR A 43 11.99 -6.50 -11.98
N PRO A 44 11.59 -6.41 -13.27
CA PRO A 44 11.55 -5.12 -13.95
C PRO A 44 10.66 -4.16 -13.14
N ALA A 45 11.10 -2.91 -13.00
CA ALA A 45 10.60 -1.90 -12.06
C ALA A 45 9.14 -2.10 -11.64
N LEU A 46 8.90 -2.68 -10.46
CA LEU A 46 7.55 -2.73 -9.90
C LEU A 46 7.06 -1.30 -9.74
N SER A 47 5.81 -1.02 -10.06
CA SER A 47 5.23 0.29 -9.75
C SER A 47 4.13 0.14 -8.70
N LEU A 48 4.06 1.11 -7.81
CA LEU A 48 2.95 1.24 -6.86
C LEU A 48 2.19 2.51 -7.18
N ALA A 49 0.88 2.38 -7.29
CA ALA A 49 -0.03 3.50 -7.51
C ALA A 49 -1.11 3.51 -6.43
N THR A 50 -1.50 4.70 -6.02
CA THR A 50 -2.54 4.93 -5.02
C THR A 50 -3.64 5.78 -5.63
N TYR A 51 -4.88 5.32 -5.48
CA TYR A 51 -6.07 5.95 -6.05
C TYR A 51 -7.11 6.26 -4.96
N ASP A 52 -7.86 7.34 -5.15
CA ASP A 52 -9.03 7.65 -4.32
C ASP A 52 -10.26 6.81 -4.69
N GLU A 53 -11.37 7.03 -4.00
CA GLU A 53 -12.66 6.37 -4.25
C GLU A 53 -13.24 6.63 -5.65
N SER A 54 -12.85 7.75 -6.29
CA SER A 54 -13.29 8.12 -7.63
C SER A 54 -12.37 7.55 -8.73
N GLY A 55 -11.31 6.83 -8.34
CA GLY A 55 -10.31 6.27 -9.25
C GLY A 55 -9.27 7.28 -9.73
N PHE A 56 -9.19 8.47 -9.14
CA PHE A 56 -8.12 9.41 -9.44
C PHE A 56 -6.82 8.97 -8.78
N MET A 57 -5.74 8.97 -9.57
CA MET A 57 -4.41 8.66 -9.07
C MET A 57 -3.90 9.79 -8.19
N LEU A 58 -3.69 9.50 -6.90
CA LEU A 58 -3.14 10.43 -5.93
C LEU A 58 -1.60 10.45 -5.99
N TRP A 59 -1.01 9.29 -6.24
CA TRP A 59 0.44 9.11 -6.30
C TRP A 59 0.79 7.82 -7.02
N SER A 60 1.92 7.83 -7.73
CA SER A 60 2.55 6.62 -8.23
C SER A 60 4.07 6.75 -8.15
N ASP A 61 4.75 5.62 -8.03
CA ASP A 61 6.21 5.56 -8.06
C ASP A 61 6.69 4.20 -8.56
N GLU A 62 7.86 4.23 -9.20
CA GLU A 62 8.60 3.01 -9.51
C GLU A 62 9.38 2.60 -8.26
N LEU A 63 9.07 1.42 -7.75
CA LEU A 63 9.72 0.85 -6.59
C LEU A 63 11.10 0.33 -7.00
N HIS A 64 12.09 1.18 -6.83
CA HIS A 64 13.49 0.78 -6.90
C HIS A 64 13.93 0.20 -5.57
N THR A 65 14.83 -0.78 -5.61
CA THR A 65 15.53 -1.26 -4.41
C THR A 65 16.34 -0.11 -3.80
N TYR A 66 15.85 0.48 -2.71
CA TYR A 66 16.74 1.19 -1.82
C TYR A 66 17.56 0.12 -1.10
N ALA A 67 18.82 -0.02 -1.51
CA ALA A 67 19.76 -0.96 -0.92
C ALA A 67 20.59 -0.29 0.20
N PRO A 68 20.20 -0.41 1.48
CA PRO A 68 21.14 -0.76 2.53
C PRO A 68 21.46 -2.27 2.44
N PRO A 69 22.65 -2.70 2.89
CA PRO A 69 23.11 -4.10 2.75
C PRO A 69 22.26 -5.14 3.49
N ASP A 70 21.26 -4.74 4.28
CA ASP A 70 20.61 -5.62 5.24
C ASP A 70 19.24 -6.18 4.77
N SER A 71 18.54 -5.56 3.78
CA SER A 71 17.18 -6.00 3.37
C SER A 71 16.81 -5.70 1.90
N PRO A 72 17.25 -6.50 0.91
CA PRO A 72 16.91 -6.31 -0.52
C PRO A 72 15.45 -6.67 -0.88
N GLN A 73 14.66 -7.10 0.11
CA GLN A 73 13.26 -7.52 0.00
C GLN A 73 12.28 -6.46 0.47
N GLU A 74 12.73 -5.24 0.80
CA GLU A 74 11.87 -4.14 1.26
C GLU A 74 11.98 -2.90 0.34
N ALA A 75 10.84 -2.30 0.00
CA ALA A 75 10.74 -1.00 -0.64
C ALA A 75 10.09 0.00 0.33
N THR A 76 10.81 1.08 0.67
CA THR A 76 10.35 2.10 1.61
C THR A 76 9.57 3.19 0.88
N ILE A 77 8.34 3.47 1.30
CA ILE A 77 7.42 4.41 0.65
C ILE A 77 7.19 5.65 1.52
N ASN A 78 6.84 5.45 2.80
CA ASN A 78 6.59 6.51 3.77
C ASN A 78 5.69 7.66 3.27
N ARG A 79 4.57 7.33 2.62
CA ARG A 79 3.59 8.31 2.10
C ARG A 79 2.30 8.29 2.88
N MET A 80 1.75 9.48 3.14
CA MET A 80 0.48 9.67 3.84
C MET A 80 -0.56 10.24 2.89
N PHE A 81 -1.76 9.67 2.93
CA PHE A 81 -2.91 10.03 2.11
C PHE A 81 -4.08 10.38 3.02
N ALA A 82 -4.79 11.46 2.71
CA ALA A 82 -6.11 11.69 3.29
C ALA A 82 -7.09 10.68 2.69
N VAL A 83 -8.00 10.15 3.50
CA VAL A 83 -9.00 9.17 3.06
C VAL A 83 -10.37 9.63 3.52
N TRP A 84 -11.33 9.63 2.59
CA TRP A 84 -12.71 9.99 2.86
C TRP A 84 -13.61 8.75 2.99
N GLU A 85 -13.62 7.91 1.96
CA GLU A 85 -14.38 6.65 1.96
C GLU A 85 -13.48 5.44 1.76
N SER A 86 -12.62 5.49 0.73
CA SER A 86 -11.73 4.38 0.42
C SER A 86 -10.49 4.85 -0.32
N LEU A 87 -9.51 3.95 -0.36
CA LEU A 87 -8.26 4.15 -1.09
C LEU A 87 -7.87 2.83 -1.72
N THR A 88 -7.46 2.85 -2.98
CA THR A 88 -6.99 1.65 -3.67
C THR A 88 -5.48 1.72 -3.84
N ILE A 89 -4.77 0.68 -3.42
CA ILE A 89 -3.33 0.54 -3.61
C ILE A 89 -3.12 -0.52 -4.69
N GLY A 90 -2.65 -0.11 -5.86
CA GLY A 90 -2.33 -0.99 -6.97
C GLY A 90 -0.83 -1.23 -7.09
N ILE A 91 -0.45 -2.45 -7.40
CA ILE A 91 0.94 -2.85 -7.66
C ILE A 91 0.99 -3.42 -9.08
N ASP A 92 1.84 -2.90 -9.94
CA ASP A 92 2.06 -3.47 -11.27
C ASP A 92 3.44 -4.12 -11.30
N ALA A 93 3.46 -5.42 -11.63
CA ALA A 93 4.66 -6.23 -11.80
C ALA A 93 4.95 -6.54 -13.27
N HIS A 94 4.37 -5.77 -14.20
CA HIS A 94 4.63 -5.81 -15.64
C HIS A 94 4.56 -7.21 -16.27
N GLY A 95 3.62 -8.03 -15.79
CA GLY A 95 3.35 -9.38 -16.32
C GLY A 95 3.90 -10.54 -15.49
N GLU A 96 4.59 -10.27 -14.38
CA GLU A 96 5.05 -11.32 -13.46
C GLU A 96 4.14 -11.45 -12.23
N ALA A 97 4.02 -12.67 -11.71
CA ALA A 97 3.33 -12.92 -10.45
C ALA A 97 4.25 -12.54 -9.28
N PHE A 98 3.72 -11.77 -8.34
CA PHE A 98 4.48 -11.24 -7.21
C PHE A 98 3.61 -11.25 -5.94
N ASP A 99 4.05 -12.01 -4.94
CA ASP A 99 3.42 -12.02 -3.61
C ASP A 99 4.10 -10.99 -2.72
N PHE A 100 3.29 -10.21 -2.02
CA PHE A 100 3.76 -9.07 -1.24
C PHE A 100 2.97 -8.85 0.04
N LEU A 101 3.66 -8.27 1.01
CA LEU A 101 3.09 -7.72 2.22
C LEU A 101 3.19 -6.19 2.18
N ILE A 102 2.05 -5.52 2.37
CA ILE A 102 2.00 -4.07 2.52
C ILE A 102 1.76 -3.68 3.98
N ARG A 103 2.57 -2.76 4.52
CA ARG A 103 2.34 -2.21 5.86
C ARG A 103 1.66 -0.86 5.78
N VAL A 104 0.42 -0.82 6.23
CA VAL A 104 -0.39 0.40 6.34
C VAL A 104 -0.62 0.77 7.80
N TYR A 105 -0.60 2.07 8.07
CA TYR A 105 -0.98 2.66 9.36
C TYR A 105 -2.12 3.63 9.10
N TYR A 106 -3.04 3.79 10.05
CA TYR A 106 -4.15 4.73 9.93
C TYR A 106 -4.30 5.56 11.19
N THR A 107 -4.86 6.76 11.01
CA THR A 107 -5.16 7.68 12.13
C THR A 107 -6.66 7.73 12.32
N ILE A 108 -7.12 7.39 13.53
CA ILE A 108 -8.51 7.46 13.97
C ILE A 108 -8.77 8.86 14.56
N ASN A 109 -9.99 9.37 14.45
CA ASN A 109 -10.36 10.64 15.06
C ASN A 109 -10.31 10.49 16.59
N PRO A 110 -9.54 11.32 17.31
CA PRO A 110 -9.45 11.22 18.77
C PRO A 110 -10.63 11.87 19.51
N ASP A 111 -11.64 12.38 18.77
CA ASP A 111 -12.82 13.05 19.34
C ASP A 111 -13.79 12.05 20.00
#